data_AF-A0AAW1PGT9-F1
#
_entry.id   AF-A0AAW1PGT9-F1
#
_cell.length_a   1.000
_cell.length_b   1.000
_cell.length_c   1.000
_cell.angle_alpha   90.00
_cell.angle_beta   90.00
_cell.angle_gamma   90.00
#
_symmetry.space_group_name_H-M   'P 1'
#
loop_
_entity.id
_entity.type
_entity.pdbx_description
1 polymer ?
#
loop_
_entity_poly.entity_id
_entity_poly.type
_entity_poly.pdbx_seq_one_letter_code
_entity_poly.pdbx_strand_id
1 'polypeptide(L)'
;MPPKEKTEASKHDRTGHLPRNKLTREESTEEGAMLKTATGSSKSHEEVRHQRRLLKNRRTAAAARVRAKVERDRLQTQLKISKETVESLQTQLKNSMVTVARQRDDNVKSGVQLNQALITLRQVLPRVEELYLENLQLKEQLAAAEFALDYKQK
;
A
#
# COMPACT_ATOMS: atom_id res chain seq x y z
N MET A 1 7.14 38.20 45.62
CA MET A 1 7.78 36.94 45.21
C MET A 1 6.82 36.19 44.30
N PRO A 2 7.08 36.09 42.99
CA PRO A 2 6.24 35.31 42.08
C PRO A 2 6.78 33.87 41.92
N PRO A 3 5.91 32.86 41.71
CA PRO A 3 6.36 31.51 41.39
C PRO A 3 6.84 31.44 39.93
N LYS A 4 7.92 30.70 39.71
CA LYS A 4 8.55 30.48 38.40
C LYS A 4 7.65 29.60 37.52
N GLU A 5 7.17 30.16 36.42
CA GLU A 5 6.61 29.38 35.31
C GLU A 5 7.73 28.56 34.66
N LYS A 6 7.60 27.23 34.69
CA LYS A 6 8.40 26.33 33.85
C LYS A 6 7.61 26.09 32.58
N THR A 7 8.08 26.67 31.49
CA THR A 7 7.61 26.38 30.12
C THR A 7 8.03 24.95 29.78
N GLU A 8 7.12 23.99 29.93
CA GLU A 8 7.32 22.65 29.39
C GLU A 8 7.03 22.67 27.90
N ALA A 9 8.11 22.60 27.11
CA ALA A 9 8.06 22.38 25.69
C ALA A 9 7.34 21.05 25.40
N SER A 10 6.11 21.16 24.91
CA SER A 10 5.30 20.06 24.37
C SER A 10 6.04 19.42 23.20
N LYS A 11 6.73 18.30 23.48
CA LYS A 11 7.24 17.41 22.44
C LYS A 11 6.08 16.52 21.98
N HIS A 12 5.51 16.87 20.83
CA HIS A 12 4.72 15.94 20.04
C HIS A 12 5.60 14.77 19.59
N ASP A 13 5.63 13.69 20.36
CA ASP A 13 6.11 12.40 19.88
C ASP A 13 5.02 11.74 19.04
N ARG A 14 5.01 12.07 17.75
CA ARG A 14 4.32 11.30 16.71
C ARG A 14 5.07 9.99 16.50
N THR A 15 4.89 9.03 17.39
CA THR A 15 5.22 7.63 17.09
C THR A 15 3.92 6.85 16.99
N GLY A 16 3.45 6.70 15.76
CA GLY A 16 2.44 5.71 15.42
C GLY A 16 2.88 4.37 16.00
N HIS A 17 2.02 3.81 16.86
CA HIS A 17 2.19 2.47 17.40
C HIS A 17 2.20 1.47 16.24
N LEU A 18 3.39 1.13 15.76
CA LEU A 18 3.62 -0.12 15.03
C LEU A 18 3.27 -1.27 16.00
N PRO A 19 2.49 -2.28 15.60
CA PRO A 19 2.19 -3.40 16.48
C PRO A 19 3.51 -4.10 16.85
N ARG A 20 3.85 -4.01 18.13
CA ARG A 20 5.09 -4.53 18.70
C ARG A 20 5.09 -6.05 18.58
N ASN A 21 5.84 -6.52 17.59
CA ASN A 21 6.25 -7.89 17.29
C ASN A 21 5.88 -8.95 18.34
N LYS A 22 4.79 -9.69 18.11
CA LYS A 22 4.62 -11.01 18.73
C LYS A 22 5.58 -12.05 18.16
N LEU A 23 6.10 -11.84 16.93
CA LEU A 23 7.10 -12.71 16.29
C LEU A 23 8.45 -12.75 17.03
N THR A 24 8.86 -11.66 17.71
CA THR A 24 10.23 -11.58 18.27
C THR A 24 10.43 -12.37 19.56
N ARG A 25 9.35 -12.65 20.31
CA ARG A 25 9.48 -13.35 21.61
C ARG A 25 9.68 -14.86 21.41
N GLU A 26 8.89 -15.47 20.52
CA GLU A 26 8.97 -16.89 20.20
C GLU A 26 10.24 -17.23 19.40
N GLU A 27 10.63 -16.39 18.44
CA GLU A 27 11.90 -16.56 17.70
C GLU A 27 13.14 -16.40 18.58
N SER A 28 13.10 -15.53 19.59
CA SER A 28 14.21 -15.36 20.55
C SER A 28 14.36 -16.60 21.44
N THR A 29 13.25 -17.23 21.83
CA THR A 29 13.26 -18.48 22.58
C THR A 29 13.68 -19.69 21.74
N GLU A 30 13.29 -19.78 20.47
CA GLU A 30 13.79 -20.82 19.54
C GLU A 30 15.30 -20.65 19.27
N GLU A 31 15.79 -19.43 19.07
CA GLU A 31 17.23 -19.18 18.94
C GLU A 31 18.01 -19.53 20.20
N GLY A 32 17.49 -19.15 21.37
CA GLY A 32 18.06 -19.51 22.65
C GLY A 32 18.09 -21.03 22.85
N ALA A 33 17.02 -21.74 22.48
CA ALA A 33 16.95 -23.19 22.58
C ALA A 33 17.89 -23.89 21.57
N MET A 34 17.91 -23.46 20.30
CA MET A 34 18.78 -24.06 19.27
C MET A 34 20.26 -23.82 19.57
N LEU A 35 20.65 -22.61 19.99
CA LEU A 35 22.03 -22.33 20.38
C LEU A 35 22.42 -23.08 21.65
N LYS A 36 21.53 -23.20 22.65
CA LYS A 36 21.77 -24.00 23.86
C LYS A 36 21.95 -25.49 23.55
N THR A 37 21.17 -26.05 22.62
CA THR A 37 21.36 -27.46 22.17
C THR A 37 22.64 -27.67 21.38
N ALA A 38 23.19 -26.61 20.77
CA ALA A 38 24.44 -26.66 20.03
C ALA A 38 25.68 -26.43 20.92
N THR A 39 25.52 -25.77 22.07
CA THR A 39 26.60 -25.58 23.06
C THR A 39 26.68 -26.71 24.09
N GLY A 40 25.63 -27.52 24.27
CA GLY A 40 25.58 -28.64 25.22
C GLY A 40 25.88 -30.02 24.62
N SER A 41 26.03 -30.12 23.31
CA SER A 41 26.36 -31.34 22.57
C SER A 41 27.59 -31.06 21.71
N SER A 42 28.48 -32.03 21.55
CA SER A 42 29.74 -31.98 20.78
C SER A 42 29.55 -31.70 19.27
N LYS A 43 28.82 -30.64 18.92
CA LYS A 43 28.62 -30.19 17.56
C LYS A 43 29.85 -29.45 17.08
N SER A 44 30.29 -29.77 15.87
CA SER A 44 31.45 -29.12 15.29
C SER A 44 31.18 -27.61 15.10
N HIS A 45 32.22 -26.79 15.14
CA HIS A 45 32.12 -25.35 14.87
C HIS A 45 31.49 -25.04 13.49
N GLU A 46 31.49 -26.00 12.57
CA GLU A 46 30.81 -25.89 11.27
C GLU A 46 29.30 -26.09 11.36
N GLU A 47 28.83 -27.02 12.21
CA GLU A 47 27.41 -27.25 12.45
C GLU A 47 26.76 -26.05 13.13
N VAL A 48 27.41 -25.44 14.12
CA VAL A 48 26.93 -24.20 14.76
C VAL A 48 26.84 -23.06 13.75
N ARG A 49 27.86 -22.90 12.88
CA ARG A 49 27.87 -21.90 11.80
C ARG A 49 26.79 -22.18 10.75
N HIS A 50 26.51 -23.44 10.45
CA HIS A 50 25.44 -23.83 9.52
C HIS A 50 24.06 -23.53 10.12
N GLN A 51 23.81 -23.91 11.36
CA GLN A 51 22.55 -23.64 12.07
C GLN A 51 22.28 -22.13 12.20
N ARG A 52 23.32 -21.32 12.49
CA ARG A 52 23.20 -19.86 12.53
C ARG A 52 22.86 -19.25 11.17
N ARG A 53 23.41 -19.78 10.08
CA ARG A 53 23.06 -19.37 8.71
C ARG A 53 21.61 -19.72 8.37
N LEU A 54 21.15 -20.91 8.72
CA LEU A 54 19.76 -21.33 8.51
C LEU A 54 18.77 -20.43 9.27
N LEU A 55 19.06 -20.09 10.54
CA LEU A 55 18.24 -19.16 11.32
C LEU A 55 18.18 -17.76 10.69
N LYS A 56 19.32 -17.22 10.27
CA LYS A 56 19.38 -15.93 9.55
C LYS A 56 18.58 -15.97 8.25
N ASN A 57 18.67 -17.05 7.49
CA ASN A 57 17.92 -17.24 6.25
C ASN A 57 16.41 -17.34 6.52
N ARG A 58 15.99 -18.03 7.59
CA ARG A 58 14.58 -18.12 8.02
C ARG A 58 14.02 -16.75 8.39
N ARG A 59 14.75 -15.95 9.17
CA ARG A 59 14.36 -14.58 9.53
C ARG A 59 14.26 -13.65 8.34
N THR A 60 15.26 -13.68 7.45
CA THR A 60 15.25 -12.86 6.24
C THR A 60 14.09 -13.23 5.31
N ALA A 61 13.78 -14.52 5.18
CA ALA A 61 12.60 -15.00 4.44
C ALA A 61 11.28 -14.54 5.10
N ALA A 62 11.15 -14.65 6.43
CA ALA A 62 9.98 -14.16 7.16
C ALA A 62 9.77 -12.65 6.96
N ALA A 63 10.82 -11.85 7.12
CA ALA A 63 10.76 -10.41 6.88
C ALA A 63 10.39 -10.07 5.42
N ALA A 64 10.89 -10.84 4.45
CA ALA A 64 10.54 -10.66 3.04
C ALA A 64 9.06 -10.96 2.76
N ARG A 65 8.46 -11.97 3.41
CA ARG A 65 7.03 -12.28 3.30
C ARG A 65 6.17 -11.15 3.88
N VAL A 66 6.57 -10.59 5.02
CA VAL A 66 5.86 -9.43 5.62
C VAL A 66 5.88 -8.24 4.66
N ARG A 67 7.05 -7.90 4.09
CA ARG A 67 7.15 -6.80 3.11
C ARG A 67 6.28 -7.04 1.87
N ALA A 68 6.26 -8.26 1.34
CA ALA A 68 5.43 -8.60 0.20
C ALA A 68 3.93 -8.49 0.50
N LYS A 69 3.48 -8.88 1.71
CA LYS A 69 2.09 -8.69 2.14
C LYS A 69 1.71 -7.21 2.22
N VAL A 70 2.57 -6.40 2.85
CA VAL A 70 2.38 -4.94 2.96
C VAL A 70 2.30 -4.30 1.58
N GLU A 71 3.16 -4.69 0.65
CA GLU A 71 3.13 -4.15 -0.72
C GLU A 71 1.86 -4.56 -1.48
N ARG A 72 1.40 -5.80 -1.32
CA ARG A 72 0.12 -6.27 -1.90
C ARG A 72 -1.06 -5.46 -1.35
N ASP A 73 -1.12 -5.24 -0.04
CA ASP A 73 -2.18 -4.44 0.60
C ASP A 73 -2.15 -2.97 0.12
N ARG A 74 -0.94 -2.40 -0.07
CA ARG A 74 -0.75 -1.07 -0.63
C ARG A 74 -1.29 -0.97 -2.06
N LEU A 75 -0.87 -1.88 -2.95
CA LEU A 75 -1.29 -1.91 -4.35
C LEU A 75 -2.81 -2.09 -4.47
N GLN A 76 -3.39 -2.96 -3.64
CA GLN A 76 -4.83 -3.18 -3.60
C GLN A 76 -5.59 -1.92 -3.17
N THR A 77 -5.05 -1.17 -2.21
CA THR A 77 -5.63 0.11 -1.77
C THR A 77 -5.55 1.15 -2.88
N GLN A 78 -4.41 1.28 -3.56
CA GLN A 78 -4.24 2.19 -4.69
C GLN A 78 -5.20 1.87 -5.83
N LEU A 79 -5.34 0.59 -6.17
CA LEU A 79 -6.27 0.13 -7.20
C LEU A 79 -7.72 0.47 -6.84
N LYS A 80 -8.10 0.32 -5.57
CA LYS A 80 -9.45 0.70 -5.10
C LYS A 80 -9.70 2.20 -5.27
N ILE A 81 -8.78 3.05 -4.82
CA ILE A 81 -8.88 4.51 -4.92
C ILE A 81 -8.97 4.95 -6.39
N SER A 82 -8.14 4.35 -7.25
CA SER A 82 -8.13 4.67 -8.68
C SER A 82 -9.45 4.29 -9.35
N LYS A 83 -10.03 3.12 -9.01
CA LYS A 83 -11.36 2.71 -9.49
C LYS A 83 -12.47 3.67 -9.05
N GLU A 84 -12.51 4.06 -7.78
CA GLU A 84 -13.49 5.03 -7.26
C GLU A 84 -13.38 6.39 -7.99
N THR A 85 -12.15 6.81 -8.29
CA THR A 85 -11.88 8.03 -9.06
C THR A 85 -12.41 7.93 -10.49
N VAL A 86 -12.17 6.80 -11.16
CA VAL A 86 -12.68 6.54 -12.52
C VAL A 86 -14.21 6.56 -12.55
N GLU A 87 -14.88 5.92 -11.59
CA GLU A 87 -16.35 5.90 -11.51
C GLU A 87 -16.93 7.31 -11.32
N SER A 88 -16.31 8.13 -10.48
CA SER A 88 -16.69 9.53 -10.30
C SER A 88 -16.52 10.35 -11.59
N LEU A 89 -15.38 10.21 -12.27
CA LEU A 89 -15.11 10.90 -13.53
C LEU A 89 -16.04 10.44 -14.66
N GLN A 90 -16.37 9.14 -14.73
CA GLN A 90 -17.34 8.61 -15.69
C GLN A 90 -18.74 9.19 -15.45
N THR A 91 -19.13 9.37 -14.18
CA THR A 91 -20.40 10.02 -13.83
C THR A 91 -20.42 11.47 -14.27
N GLN A 92 -19.33 12.21 -14.03
CA GLN A 92 -19.17 13.59 -14.51
C GLN A 92 -19.24 13.67 -16.04
N LEU A 93 -18.52 12.78 -16.73
CA LEU A 93 -18.50 12.69 -18.19
C LEU A 93 -19.91 12.45 -18.75
N LYS A 94 -20.64 11.47 -18.19
CA LYS A 94 -22.02 11.15 -18.59
C LYS A 94 -22.95 12.35 -18.41
N ASN A 95 -22.87 13.05 -17.28
CA ASN A 95 -23.70 14.23 -17.01
C ASN A 95 -23.41 15.38 -18.00
N SER A 96 -22.14 15.60 -18.33
CA SER A 96 -21.73 16.58 -19.34
C SER A 96 -22.18 16.17 -20.74
N MET A 97 -22.05 14.90 -21.12
CA MET A 97 -22.54 14.39 -22.42
C MET A 97 -24.05 14.54 -22.56
N VAL A 98 -24.82 14.24 -21.50
CA VAL A 98 -26.29 14.43 -21.50
C VAL A 98 -26.64 15.91 -21.65
N THR A 99 -25.91 16.81 -20.99
CA THR A 99 -26.09 18.26 -21.15
C THR A 99 -25.83 18.69 -22.59
N VAL A 100 -24.74 18.23 -23.21
CA VAL A 100 -24.40 18.53 -24.60
C VAL A 100 -25.48 17.99 -25.55
N ALA A 101 -25.94 16.77 -25.36
CA ALA A 101 -26.97 16.15 -26.21
C ALA A 101 -28.28 16.95 -26.16
N ARG A 102 -28.78 17.24 -24.96
CA ARG A 102 -30.03 18.00 -24.77
C ARG A 102 -29.94 19.43 -25.33
N GLN A 103 -28.79 20.10 -25.18
CA GLN A 103 -28.61 21.46 -25.70
C GLN A 103 -28.34 21.53 -27.20
N ARG A 104 -27.98 20.41 -27.84
CA ARG A 104 -27.94 20.31 -29.31
C ARG A 104 -29.33 20.11 -29.90
N ASP A 105 -30.25 19.48 -29.15
CA ASP A 105 -31.64 19.27 -29.56
C ASP A 105 -32.52 20.50 -29.27
N ASP A 106 -32.28 21.19 -28.15
CA ASP A 106 -32.97 22.43 -27.78
C ASP A 106 -32.20 23.66 -28.29
N ASN A 107 -32.62 24.19 -29.44
CA ASN A 107 -31.95 25.30 -30.16
C ASN A 107 -31.77 26.63 -29.40
N VAL A 108 -32.18 26.74 -28.12
CA VAL A 108 -32.01 27.95 -27.31
C VAL A 108 -31.97 27.57 -25.82
N LYS A 109 -30.88 27.91 -25.10
CA LYS A 109 -30.91 28.84 -23.93
C LYS A 109 -29.66 28.92 -23.04
N SER A 110 -28.58 28.15 -23.22
CA SER A 110 -27.34 28.50 -22.51
C SER A 110 -26.09 27.96 -23.17
N GLY A 111 -25.52 28.72 -24.11
CA GLY A 111 -24.18 28.46 -24.64
C GLY A 111 -23.11 28.42 -23.54
N VAL A 112 -23.37 29.04 -22.37
CA VAL A 112 -22.52 28.96 -21.18
C VAL A 112 -22.49 27.55 -20.59
N GLN A 113 -23.67 26.92 -20.42
CA GLN A 113 -23.76 25.54 -19.93
C GLN A 113 -23.16 24.54 -20.94
N LEU A 114 -23.33 24.79 -22.24
CA LEU A 114 -22.74 23.96 -23.29
C LEU A 114 -21.21 24.07 -23.28
N ASN A 115 -20.69 25.29 -23.22
CA ASN A 115 -19.26 25.54 -23.14
C ASN A 115 -18.66 24.93 -21.88
N GLN A 116 -19.34 25.06 -20.73
CA GLN A 116 -18.88 24.44 -19.49
C GLN A 116 -18.85 22.92 -19.60
N ALA A 117 -19.89 22.30 -20.18
CA ALA A 117 -19.92 20.87 -20.42
C ALA A 117 -18.79 20.41 -21.36
N LEU A 118 -18.55 21.14 -22.45
CA LEU A 118 -17.45 20.84 -23.39
C LEU A 118 -16.07 21.00 -22.74
N ILE A 119 -15.87 22.02 -21.90
CA ILE A 119 -14.64 22.19 -21.12
C ILE A 119 -14.44 21.00 -20.17
N THR A 120 -15.49 20.59 -19.45
CA THR A 120 -15.44 19.41 -18.57
C THR A 120 -15.10 18.15 -19.36
N LEU A 121 -15.74 17.89 -20.51
CA LEU A 121 -15.42 16.72 -21.35
C LEU A 121 -13.95 16.74 -21.78
N ARG A 122 -13.45 17.90 -22.22
CA ARG A 122 -12.06 18.07 -22.67
C ARG A 122 -11.03 17.82 -21.55
N GLN A 123 -11.38 18.14 -20.30
CA GLN A 123 -10.51 17.94 -19.15
C GLN A 123 -10.60 16.53 -18.57
N VAL A 124 -11.80 15.94 -18.56
CA VAL A 124 -12.07 14.66 -17.90
C VAL A 124 -11.70 13.47 -18.79
N LEU A 125 -11.91 13.55 -20.11
CA LEU A 125 -11.61 12.44 -21.03
C LEU A 125 -10.14 11.98 -20.94
N PRO A 126 -9.13 12.86 -21.07
CA PRO A 126 -7.74 12.44 -20.97
C PRO A 126 -7.43 11.82 -19.60
N ARG A 127 -8.03 12.37 -18.54
CA ARG A 127 -7.80 11.89 -17.18
C ARG A 127 -8.34 10.48 -16.96
N VAL A 128 -9.50 10.16 -17.54
CA VAL A 128 -10.07 8.80 -17.50
C VAL A 128 -9.18 7.81 -18.25
N GLU A 129 -8.63 8.19 -19.40
CA GLU A 129 -7.70 7.36 -20.17
C GLU A 129 -6.40 7.08 -19.41
N GLU A 130 -5.80 8.11 -18.80
CA GLU A 130 -4.62 7.97 -17.94
C GLU A 130 -4.87 7.00 -16.78
N LEU A 131 -5.99 7.18 -16.06
CA LEU A 131 -6.34 6.32 -14.94
C LEU A 131 -6.65 4.89 -15.38
N TYR A 132 -7.16 4.68 -16.60
CA TYR A 132 -7.34 3.34 -17.13
C TYR A 132 -6.00 2.60 -17.30
N LEU A 133 -5.00 3.28 -17.86
CA LEU A 133 -3.65 2.74 -18.01
C LEU A 133 -2.98 2.50 -16.65
N GLU A 134 -3.12 3.45 -15.71
CA GLU A 134 -2.62 3.30 -14.34
C GLU A 134 -3.25 2.09 -13.63
N ASN A 135 -4.57 1.91 -13.77
CA ASN A 135 -5.27 0.74 -13.23
C ASN A 135 -4.78 -0.58 -13.85
N LEU A 136 -4.43 -0.60 -15.13
CA LEU A 136 -3.86 -1.78 -15.77
C LEU A 136 -2.50 -2.12 -15.17
N GLN A 137 -1.62 -1.13 -15.03
CA GLN A 137 -0.31 -1.31 -14.40
C GLN A 137 -0.42 -1.75 -12.94
N LEU A 138 -1.34 -1.16 -12.16
CA LEU A 138 -1.58 -1.57 -10.77
C LEU A 138 -2.06 -3.02 -10.66
N LYS A 139 -2.88 -3.49 -11.61
CA LYS A 139 -3.31 -4.91 -11.66
C LYS A 139 -2.14 -5.84 -11.97
N GLU A 140 -1.28 -5.48 -12.92
CA GLU A 140 -0.09 -6.28 -13.25
C GLU A 140 0.87 -6.38 -12.06
N GLN A 141 1.12 -5.25 -11.38
CA GLN A 141 1.94 -5.21 -10.17
C GLN A 141 1.32 -6.04 -9.04
N LEU A 142 0.00 -5.96 -8.86
CA LEU A 142 -0.71 -6.75 -7.86
C LEU A 142 -0.59 -8.24 -8.15
N ALA A 143 -0.80 -8.67 -9.39
CA ALA A 143 -0.65 -10.07 -9.81
C ALA A 143 0.79 -10.57 -9.58
N ALA A 144 1.81 -9.75 -9.87
CA ALA A 144 3.19 -10.08 -9.59
C ALA A 144 3.47 -10.21 -8.08
N ALA A 145 2.88 -9.34 -7.26
CA ALA A 145 3.00 -9.40 -5.80
C ALA A 145 2.31 -10.63 -5.21
N GLU A 146 1.13 -11.01 -5.72
CA GLU A 146 0.41 -12.22 -5.35
C GLU A 146 1.20 -13.48 -5.72
N PHE A 147 1.73 -13.55 -6.94
CA PHE A 147 2.59 -14.65 -7.38
C PHE A 147 3.83 -14.80 -6.49
N ALA A 148 4.47 -13.68 -6.12
CA ALA A 148 5.64 -13.70 -5.23
C ALA A 148 5.32 -14.17 -3.80
N LEU A 149 4.08 -14.01 -3.34
CA LEU A 149 3.60 -14.51 -2.06
C LEU A 149 3.28 -16.01 -2.12
N ASP A 150 2.67 -16.48 -3.21
CA ASP A 150 2.30 -17.89 -3.39
C ASP A 150 3.52 -18.78 -3.63
N TYR A 151 4.48 -18.33 -4.45
CA TYR A 151 5.73 -19.08 -4.68
C TYR A 151 6.56 -19.27 -3.41
N LYS A 152 6.44 -18.37 -2.42
CA LYS A 152 7.19 -18.44 -1.15
C LYS A 152 6.49 -19.22 -0.04
N GLN A 153 5.34 -19.82 -0.34
CA GLN A 153 4.56 -20.69 0.57
C GLN A 153 4.69 -22.19 0.25
N LYS A 154 5.21 -22.56 -0.93
CA LYS A 154 5.61 -23.93 -1.29
C LYS A 154 7.06 -24.20 -0.88
#